data_AF-A0A918MGF9-F1
#
_entry.id   AF-A0A918MGF9-F1
#
_cell.length_a   1.000
_cell.length_b   1.000
_cell.length_c   1.000
_cell.angle_alpha   90.00
_cell.angle_beta   90.00
_cell.angle_gamma   90.00
#
_symmetry.space_group_name_H-M   'P 1'
#
loop_
_entity.id
_entity.type
_entity.pdbx_description
1 polymer ?
#
loop_
_entity_poly.entity_id
_entity_poly.type
_entity_poly.pdbx_seq_one_letter_code
_entity_poly.pdbx_strand_id
1 'polypeptide(L)'
;MAETDRSEQGLCRTADPDALFVEGAAQNRAKALCSGCNVRTECLSYALDQRIEFGVWGGMTERERRALLRRRPTVTSWRRLLETARVEHGASRRGAGRHGVRVQRLTAKTTTGWRQLAAATTAAGPFVHNPYRCVGPLSAYRWRKT
;
A
#
# COMPACT_ATOMS: atom_id res chain seq x y z
N MET A 1 7.49 -34.23 -0.84
CA MET A 1 6.66 -33.07 -0.46
C MET A 1 6.66 -32.14 -1.66
N ALA A 2 5.51 -31.87 -2.28
CA ALA A 2 5.46 -31.03 -3.47
C ALA A 2 5.79 -29.58 -3.08
N GLU A 3 7.05 -29.20 -3.30
CA GLU A 3 7.55 -27.82 -3.33
C GLU A 3 6.75 -27.08 -4.42
N THR A 4 5.55 -26.61 -4.07
CA THR A 4 4.73 -25.86 -5.00
C THR A 4 5.45 -24.53 -5.23
N ASP A 5 6.12 -24.39 -6.37
CA ASP A 5 6.83 -23.18 -6.73
C ASP A 5 5.81 -22.05 -6.88
N ARG A 6 5.77 -21.18 -5.88
CA ARG A 6 4.83 -20.04 -5.84
C ARG A 6 5.02 -19.11 -7.03
N SER A 7 6.20 -19.14 -7.64
CA SER A 7 6.53 -18.41 -8.86
C SER A 7 5.75 -18.94 -10.06
N GLU A 8 5.45 -20.25 -10.12
CA GLU A 8 4.68 -20.85 -11.20
C GLU A 8 3.22 -20.43 -11.19
N GLN A 9 2.66 -20.16 -10.01
CA GLN A 9 1.27 -19.73 -9.82
C GLN A 9 1.11 -18.20 -9.84
N GLY A 10 2.23 -17.46 -9.90
CA GLY A 10 2.22 -16.01 -9.86
C GLY A 10 1.80 -15.39 -11.18
N LEU A 11 0.97 -14.35 -11.14
CA LEU A 11 0.65 -13.53 -12.32
C LEU A 11 1.88 -12.91 -12.97
N CYS A 12 2.96 -12.72 -12.21
CA CYS A 12 4.22 -12.19 -12.75
C CYS A 12 4.90 -13.13 -13.77
N ARG A 13 4.49 -14.40 -13.85
CA ARG A 13 4.98 -15.33 -14.88
C ARG A 13 4.66 -14.90 -16.30
N THR A 14 3.59 -14.13 -16.51
CA THR A 14 3.24 -13.61 -17.84
C THR A 14 4.00 -12.33 -18.19
N ALA A 15 4.82 -11.81 -17.27
CA ALA A 15 5.67 -10.65 -17.49
C ALA A 15 7.13 -11.09 -17.66
N ASP A 16 7.94 -10.17 -18.17
CA ASP A 16 9.39 -10.33 -18.25
C ASP A 16 9.99 -10.52 -16.83
N PRO A 17 10.77 -11.59 -16.57
CA PRO A 17 11.47 -11.80 -15.30
C PRO A 17 12.30 -10.60 -14.86
N ASP A 18 12.97 -9.93 -15.79
CA ASP A 18 13.87 -8.79 -15.48
C ASP A 18 13.08 -7.58 -14.97
N ALA A 19 11.80 -7.47 -15.32
CA ALA A 19 10.92 -6.41 -14.82
C ALA A 19 10.70 -6.47 -13.30
N LEU A 20 10.97 -7.61 -12.65
CA LEU A 20 10.86 -7.79 -11.20
C LEU A 20 12.09 -7.32 -10.43
N PHE A 21 13.25 -7.20 -11.10
CA PHE A 21 14.55 -6.89 -10.50
C PHE A 21 15.02 -5.45 -10.77
N VAL A 22 14.10 -4.58 -11.15
CA VAL A 22 14.37 -3.17 -11.43
C VAL A 22 14.51 -2.31 -10.15
N GLU A 23 15.10 -1.12 -10.30
CA GLU A 23 15.28 -0.15 -9.22
C GLU A 23 14.36 1.08 -9.34
N GLY A 24 14.26 1.84 -8.24
CA GLY A 24 13.61 3.14 -8.22
C GLY A 24 12.15 3.12 -8.68
N ALA A 25 11.77 4.07 -9.53
CA ALA A 25 10.38 4.24 -9.98
C ALA A 25 9.87 3.06 -10.82
N ALA A 26 10.75 2.28 -11.46
CA ALA A 26 10.37 1.13 -12.26
C ALA A 26 9.74 0.02 -11.41
N GLN A 27 10.08 -0.06 -10.11
CA GLN A 27 9.48 -1.02 -9.17
C GLN A 27 7.96 -0.86 -9.03
N ASN A 28 7.42 0.34 -9.32
CA ASN A 28 5.97 0.57 -9.26
C ASN A 28 5.20 -0.29 -10.28
N ARG A 29 5.78 -0.56 -11.45
CA ARG A 29 5.18 -1.45 -12.46
C ARG A 29 5.13 -2.89 -11.96
N ALA A 30 6.22 -3.39 -11.40
CA ALA A 30 6.26 -4.73 -10.80
C ALA A 30 5.28 -4.87 -9.63
N LYS A 31 5.16 -3.85 -8.76
CA LYS A 31 4.18 -3.85 -7.67
C LYS A 31 2.74 -3.92 -8.17
N ALA A 32 2.43 -3.24 -9.27
CA ALA A 32 1.10 -3.26 -9.86
C ALA A 32 0.70 -4.68 -10.29
N LEU A 33 1.62 -5.45 -10.89
CA LEU A 33 1.39 -6.85 -11.27
C LEU A 33 0.98 -7.73 -10.07
N CYS A 34 1.58 -7.48 -8.91
CA CYS A 34 1.27 -8.26 -7.71
C CYS A 34 -0.13 -7.98 -7.12
N SER A 35 -0.82 -6.90 -7.52
CA SER A 35 -2.05 -6.44 -6.83
C SER A 35 -3.23 -7.40 -6.98
N GLY A 36 -3.31 -8.13 -8.10
CA GLY A 36 -4.34 -9.14 -8.37
C GLY A 36 -3.89 -10.59 -8.17
N CYS A 37 -2.65 -10.80 -7.71
CA CYS A 37 -2.08 -12.14 -7.64
C CYS A 37 -2.67 -12.94 -6.46
N ASN A 38 -3.17 -14.15 -6.74
CA ASN A 38 -3.76 -15.07 -5.76
C ASN A 38 -2.74 -15.56 -4.71
N VAL A 39 -1.49 -15.77 -5.11
CA VAL A 39 -0.37 -16.25 -4.28
C VAL A 39 0.45 -15.11 -3.63
N ARG A 40 -0.10 -13.88 -3.62
CA ARG A 40 0.62 -12.69 -3.13
C ARG A 40 1.07 -12.84 -1.67
N THR A 41 0.21 -13.40 -0.82
CA THR A 41 0.47 -13.56 0.62
C THR A 41 1.60 -14.55 0.86
N GLU A 42 1.55 -15.67 0.15
CA GLU A 42 2.47 -16.79 0.25
C GLU A 42 3.83 -16.43 -0.35
N CYS A 43 3.84 -15.69 -1.47
CA CYS A 43 5.03 -15.12 -2.09
C CYS A 43 5.74 -14.13 -1.15
N LEU A 44 4.97 -13.21 -0.53
CA LEU A 44 5.55 -12.25 0.41
C LEU A 44 6.07 -12.92 1.68
N SER A 45 5.34 -13.88 2.25
CA SER A 45 5.79 -14.57 3.45
C SER A 45 7.10 -15.30 3.19
N TYR A 46 7.21 -15.99 2.05
CA TYR A 46 8.43 -16.68 1.66
C TYR A 46 9.62 -15.72 1.54
N ALA A 47 9.44 -14.58 0.88
CA ALA A 47 10.51 -13.58 0.74
C ALA A 47 10.97 -13.00 2.09
N LEU A 48 10.05 -12.87 3.06
CA LEU A 48 10.39 -12.40 4.41
C LEU A 48 11.06 -13.49 5.25
N ASP A 49 10.57 -14.74 5.17
CA ASP A 49 11.12 -15.89 5.88
C ASP A 49 12.54 -16.21 5.40
N GLN A 50 12.76 -16.23 4.09
CA GLN A 50 14.07 -16.49 3.46
C GLN A 50 14.97 -15.24 3.38
N ARG A 51 14.47 -14.08 3.81
CA ARG A 51 15.19 -12.79 3.74
C ARG A 51 15.76 -12.49 2.35
N ILE A 52 14.97 -12.75 1.31
CA ILE A 52 15.37 -12.47 -0.07
C ILE A 52 15.64 -10.98 -0.21
N GLU A 53 16.84 -10.65 -0.65
CA GLU A 53 17.32 -9.29 -0.73
C GLU A 53 16.72 -8.58 -1.95
N PHE A 54 16.87 -9.13 -3.15
CA PHE A 54 16.54 -8.40 -4.37
C PHE A 54 15.10 -8.59 -4.86
N GLY A 55 14.68 -7.67 -5.74
CA GLY A 55 13.44 -7.74 -6.51
C GLY A 55 12.15 -7.42 -5.74
N VAL A 56 11.04 -7.41 -6.49
CA VAL A 56 9.69 -7.19 -5.97
C VAL A 56 9.00 -8.52 -5.67
N TRP A 57 8.58 -8.70 -4.42
CA TRP A 57 7.93 -9.93 -3.95
C TRP A 57 6.61 -9.61 -3.27
N GLY A 58 5.52 -10.26 -3.70
CA GLY A 58 4.18 -10.06 -3.14
C GLY A 58 3.70 -8.60 -3.10
N GLY A 59 4.20 -7.76 -4.01
CA GLY A 59 3.89 -6.34 -4.11
C GLY A 59 4.68 -5.45 -3.14
N MET A 60 5.78 -5.94 -2.56
CA MET A 60 6.70 -5.15 -1.74
C MET A 60 8.10 -5.12 -2.36
N THR A 61 8.69 -3.93 -2.37
CA THR A 61 10.10 -3.76 -2.75
C THR A 61 11.02 -4.26 -1.65
N GLU A 62 12.28 -4.49 -1.99
CA GLU A 62 13.32 -4.81 -1.02
C GLU A 62 13.33 -3.84 0.17
N ARG A 63 13.34 -2.53 -0.11
CA ARG A 63 13.40 -1.48 0.93
C ARG A 63 12.21 -1.58 1.88
N GLU A 64 11.02 -1.86 1.34
CA GLU A 64 9.80 -2.04 2.12
C GLU A 64 9.87 -3.31 2.99
N ARG A 65 10.36 -4.43 2.45
CA ARG A 65 10.57 -5.68 3.21
C ARG A 65 11.59 -5.49 4.34
N ARG A 66 12.75 -4.88 4.06
CA ARG A 66 13.76 -4.58 5.10
C ARG A 66 13.18 -3.67 6.19
N ALA A 67 12.38 -2.67 5.82
CA ALA A 67 11.70 -1.82 6.80
C ALA A 67 10.70 -2.59 7.67
N LEU A 68 9.96 -3.54 7.07
CA LEU A 68 9.01 -4.39 7.77
C LEU A 68 9.70 -5.32 8.78
N LEU A 69 10.79 -5.97 8.38
CA LEU A 69 11.61 -6.83 9.25
C LEU A 69 12.16 -6.05 10.45
N ARG A 70 12.64 -4.80 10.24
CA ARG A 70 13.11 -3.94 11.34
C ARG A 70 11.99 -3.53 12.32
N ARG A 71 10.77 -3.34 11.82
CA ARG A 71 9.62 -2.94 12.66
C ARG A 71 9.06 -4.09 13.48
N ARG A 72 9.28 -5.34 13.08
CA ARG A 72 8.68 -6.53 13.69
C ARG A 72 9.72 -7.65 13.87
N PRO A 73 10.72 -7.47 14.74
CA PRO A 73 11.75 -8.48 14.96
C PRO A 73 11.24 -9.73 15.69
N THR A 74 10.09 -9.65 16.37
CA THR A 74 9.52 -10.74 17.18
C THR A 74 8.61 -11.70 16.41
N VAL A 75 8.37 -11.47 15.12
CA VAL A 75 7.46 -12.31 14.33
C VAL A 75 8.16 -13.61 13.94
N THR A 76 7.67 -14.73 14.48
CA THR A 76 8.19 -16.07 14.21
C THR A 76 7.63 -16.70 12.94
N SER A 77 6.43 -16.28 12.49
CA SER A 77 5.78 -16.80 11.28
C SER A 77 5.14 -15.68 10.48
N TRP A 78 5.78 -15.30 9.37
CA TRP A 78 5.26 -14.28 8.48
C TRP A 78 4.03 -14.75 7.72
N ARG A 79 3.96 -16.04 7.36
CA ARG A 79 2.78 -16.65 6.72
C ARG A 79 1.52 -16.41 7.56
N ARG A 80 1.54 -16.81 8.83
CA ARG A 80 0.38 -16.67 9.73
C ARG A 80 -0.02 -15.20 9.89
N LEU A 81 0.94 -14.31 10.12
CA LEU A 81 0.65 -12.89 10.30
C LEU A 81 -0.03 -12.28 9.06
N LEU A 82 0.49 -12.57 7.87
CA LEU A 82 -0.03 -12.00 6.62
C LEU A 82 -1.38 -12.62 6.20
N GLU A 83 -1.60 -13.91 6.46
CA GLU A 83 -2.89 -14.57 6.24
C GLU A 83 -3.99 -13.97 7.13
N THR A 84 -3.73 -13.78 8.43
CA THR A 84 -4.67 -13.12 9.35
C THR A 84 -5.03 -11.73 8.84
N ALA A 85 -4.04 -10.91 8.50
CA ALA A 85 -4.28 -9.56 7.98
C ALA A 85 -5.12 -9.57 6.68
N ARG A 86 -4.88 -10.52 5.77
CA ARG A 86 -5.68 -10.69 4.54
C ARG A 86 -7.14 -11.00 4.86
N VAL A 87 -7.39 -11.90 5.81
CA VAL A 87 -8.76 -12.29 6.23
C VAL A 87 -9.48 -11.11 6.86
N GLU A 88 -8.83 -10.38 7.76
CA GLU A 88 -9.39 -9.20 8.44
C GLU A 88 -9.76 -8.09 7.43
N HIS A 89 -8.86 -7.77 6.49
CA HIS A 89 -9.14 -6.80 5.44
C HIS A 89 -10.28 -7.24 4.50
N GLY A 90 -10.32 -8.53 4.15
CA GLY A 90 -11.41 -9.09 3.34
C GLY A 90 -12.77 -9.03 4.07
N ALA A 91 -12.78 -9.32 5.37
CA ALA A 91 -13.97 -9.22 6.21
C ALA A 91 -14.46 -7.77 6.35
N SER A 92 -13.53 -6.82 6.57
CA SER A 92 -13.83 -5.39 6.64
C SER A 92 -14.45 -4.87 5.33
N ARG A 93 -13.93 -5.27 4.16
CA ARG A 93 -14.51 -4.91 2.86
C ARG A 93 -15.93 -5.43 2.68
N ARG A 94 -16.23 -6.65 3.14
CA ARG A 94 -17.61 -7.21 3.11
C ARG A 94 -18.55 -6.48 4.07
N GLY A 95 -18.06 -6.04 5.23
CA GLY A 95 -18.84 -5.25 6.19
C GLY A 95 -19.13 -3.81 5.74
N ALA A 96 -18.17 -3.17 5.06
CA ALA A 96 -18.30 -1.79 4.58
C ALA A 96 -19.35 -1.62 3.45
N GLY A 97 -19.71 -2.70 2.75
CA GLY A 97 -20.73 -2.69 1.68
C GLY A 97 -22.18 -2.46 2.15
N ARG A 98 -22.44 -2.32 3.46
CA ARG A 98 -23.79 -2.12 4.02
C ARG A 98 -24.08 -0.67 4.47
N HIS A 99 -23.16 0.26 4.29
CA HIS A 99 -23.43 1.70 4.49
C HIS A 99 -23.71 2.37 3.15
N GLY A 100 -24.89 2.11 2.60
CA GLY A 100 -25.40 2.84 1.45
C GLY A 100 -25.37 4.34 1.74
N VAL A 101 -24.62 5.09 0.93
CA VAL A 101 -24.67 6.55 0.92
C VAL A 101 -26.12 6.93 0.61
N ARG A 102 -26.88 7.33 1.64
CA ARG A 102 -28.19 7.95 1.44
C ARG A 102 -27.92 9.33 0.86
N VAL A 103 -27.89 9.42 -0.47
CA VAL A 103 -27.87 10.69 -1.20
C VAL A 103 -29.19 11.38 -0.89
N GLN A 104 -29.20 12.32 0.06
CA GLN A 104 -30.36 13.17 0.28
C GLN A 104 -30.47 14.09 -0.94
N ARG A 105 -31.58 13.98 -1.68
CA ARG A 105 -31.90 14.87 -2.80
C ARG A 105 -32.16 16.26 -2.22
N LEU A 106 -31.19 17.16 -2.35
CA LEU A 106 -31.38 18.57 -1.98
C LEU A 106 -32.37 19.18 -2.97
N THR A 107 -33.58 19.53 -2.51
CA THR A 107 -34.53 20.33 -3.29
C THR A 107 -34.09 21.79 -3.23
N ALA A 108 -33.78 22.38 -4.39
CA ALA A 108 -33.42 23.79 -4.49
C ALA A 108 -34.57 24.69 -4.01
N LYS A 109 -34.32 25.51 -2.98
CA LYS A 109 -35.19 26.63 -2.63
C LYS A 109 -34.63 27.89 -3.30
N THR A 110 -35.25 28.28 -4.41
CA THR A 110 -35.12 29.62 -5.00
C THR A 110 -35.91 30.62 -4.18
N THR A 111 -35.28 31.70 -3.70
CA THR A 111 -35.85 33.06 -3.71
C THR A 111 -34.81 34.11 -3.29
N THR A 112 -34.55 35.03 -4.23
CA THR A 112 -34.50 36.49 -4.00
C THR A 112 -33.33 37.10 -3.21
N GLY A 113 -32.33 37.57 -3.97
CA GLY A 113 -31.89 38.97 -3.96
C GLY A 113 -30.91 39.45 -2.87
N TRP A 114 -30.05 40.37 -3.30
CA TRP A 114 -29.12 41.26 -2.57
C TRP A 114 -27.66 40.78 -2.40
N ARG A 115 -26.79 41.61 -2.99
CA ARG A 115 -25.34 41.54 -3.13
C ARG A 115 -24.62 41.19 -1.82
N GLN A 116 -23.69 40.24 -1.92
CA GLN A 116 -22.49 40.22 -1.09
C GLN A 116 -21.27 40.11 -2.01
N LEU A 117 -20.48 41.18 -2.06
CA LEU A 117 -19.09 41.10 -2.48
C LEU A 117 -18.34 40.42 -1.34
N ALA A 118 -18.20 39.10 -1.43
CA ALA A 118 -17.29 38.34 -0.58
C ALA A 118 -16.03 38.03 -1.39
N ALA A 119 -14.96 38.76 -1.11
CA ALA A 119 -13.62 38.34 -1.44
C ALA A 119 -13.34 37.03 -0.68
N ALA A 120 -13.01 35.96 -1.41
CA ALA A 120 -12.45 34.74 -0.84
C ALA A 120 -11.43 34.19 -1.83
N THR A 121 -10.17 34.51 -1.54
CA THR A 121 -8.96 33.77 -1.86
C THR A 121 -9.17 32.41 -2.51
N THR A 122 -8.60 32.24 -3.70
CA THR A 122 -8.38 30.93 -4.32
C THR A 122 -7.76 29.98 -3.31
N ALA A 123 -8.52 28.95 -2.92
CA ALA A 123 -8.07 27.85 -2.10
C ALA A 123 -7.00 27.06 -2.88
N ALA A 124 -5.73 27.40 -2.69
CA ALA A 124 -4.66 26.43 -2.84
C ALA A 124 -4.88 25.38 -1.73
N GLY A 125 -5.10 24.14 -2.17
CA GLY A 125 -5.66 23.06 -1.39
C GLY A 125 -4.93 22.73 -0.07
N PRO A 126 -5.53 21.88 0.77
CA PRO A 126 -4.88 21.41 1.97
C PRO A 126 -3.56 20.73 1.61
N PHE A 127 -2.48 21.45 1.94
CA PHE A 127 -1.19 20.91 2.33
C PHE A 127 -1.40 19.56 3.03
N VAL A 128 -1.12 18.47 2.33
CA VAL A 128 -0.76 17.22 3.01
C VAL A 128 0.67 17.46 3.49
N HIS A 129 0.78 18.11 4.64
CA HIS A 129 2.04 18.27 5.35
C HIS A 129 2.50 16.85 5.71
N ASN A 130 3.46 16.32 4.95
CA ASN A 130 4.17 15.13 5.36
C ASN A 130 4.95 15.52 6.63
N PRO A 131 4.60 14.99 7.82
CA PRO A 131 5.18 15.43 9.10
C PRO A 131 6.64 14.99 9.27
N TYR A 132 7.23 14.40 8.24
CA TYR A 132 8.59 13.90 8.26
C TYR A 132 9.41 14.58 7.18
N ARG A 133 10.07 15.68 7.56
CA ARG A 133 11.08 16.32 6.72
C ARG A 133 12.41 15.59 6.92
N CYS A 134 13.00 15.09 5.84
CA CYS A 134 14.37 14.60 5.87
C CYS A 134 15.32 15.79 6.05
N VAL A 135 15.84 15.96 7.25
CA VAL A 135 16.91 16.92 7.52
C VAL A 135 18.06 16.14 8.16
N GLY A 136 19.11 15.85 7.38
CA GLY A 136 20.33 15.22 7.87
C GLY A 136 21.02 14.30 6.85
N PRO A 137 22.36 14.16 6.90
CA PRO A 137 23.13 13.32 5.99
C PRO A 137 22.85 11.82 6.20
N LEU A 138 23.00 11.05 5.13
CA LEU A 138 22.43 9.72 4.82
C LEU A 138 22.66 8.55 5.80
N SER A 139 23.25 8.75 6.99
CA SER A 139 23.67 7.65 7.87
C SER A 139 22.88 7.46 9.17
N ALA A 140 21.82 8.24 9.45
CA ALA A 140 21.06 8.08 10.69
C ALA A 140 19.55 8.36 10.52
N TYR A 141 18.79 7.34 10.12
CA TYR A 141 17.32 7.41 10.08
C TYR A 141 16.71 7.30 11.49
N ARG A 142 16.71 8.41 12.25
CA ARG A 142 15.96 8.53 13.50
C ARG A 142 14.72 9.41 13.26
N TRP A 143 13.55 8.80 13.22
CA TRP A 143 12.28 9.52 13.12
C TRP A 143 11.99 10.14 14.50
N ARG A 144 12.02 11.47 14.60
CA ARG A 144 11.60 12.20 15.81
C ARG A 144 10.28 12.89 15.51
N LYS A 145 9.28 12.67 16.36
CA LYS A 145 7.96 13.32 16.30
C LYS A 145 8.14 14.76 16.79
N THR A 146 7.68 15.74 16.02
CA THR A 146 7.38 17.09 16.56
C THR A 146 6.11 17.01 17.38
#